data_AF-A0A942N752-F1
#
_entry.id   AF-A0A942N752-F1
#
_cell.length_a   1.000
_cell.length_b   1.000
_cell.length_c   1.000
_cell.angle_alpha   90.00
_cell.angle_beta   90.00
_cell.angle_gamma   90.00
#
_symmetry.space_group_name_H-M   'P 1'
#
loop_
_entity.id
_entity.type
_entity.pdbx_description
1 polymer ?
#
loop_
_entity_poly.entity_id
_entity_poly.type
_entity_poly.pdbx_seq_one_letter_code
_entity_poly.pdbx_strand_id
1 'polypeptide(L)'
;MRPIRKVIPIQLTDADKWARGKMIWQQHNCHTCHQIYGLGGYLGPDLTNVVSRPGYSEAYLKGIIQSGVKQMPGFTLSESEMDDLLYFLRALDETGSAQPSDYQHDGWGVYSIKK
;
A
#
# COMPACT_ATOMS: atom_id res chain seq x y z
N MET A 1 22.33 2.94 4.20
CA MET A 1 21.68 2.06 5.21
C MET A 1 20.38 2.73 5.64
N ARG A 2 19.22 2.25 5.19
CA ARG A 2 17.94 2.73 5.76
C ARG A 2 17.83 2.19 7.19
N PRO A 3 17.46 3.01 8.18
CA PRO A 3 17.31 2.53 9.56
C PRO A 3 16.26 1.42 9.62
N ILE A 4 16.49 0.42 10.48
CA ILE A 4 15.51 -0.62 10.78
C ILE A 4 14.22 0.10 11.22
N ARG A 5 13.15 -0.03 10.41
CA ARG A 5 11.87 0.61 10.72
C ARG A 5 11.34 0.00 12.02
N LYS A 6 10.98 0.87 12.96
CA LYS A 6 10.51 0.50 14.31
C LYS A 6 9.24 -0.32 14.17
N VAL A 7 9.27 -1.58 14.60
CA VAL A 7 8.09 -2.45 14.62
C VAL A 7 7.06 -1.84 15.58
N ILE A 8 5.89 -1.47 15.09
CA ILE A 8 4.79 -0.99 15.94
C ILE A 8 4.26 -2.17 16.77
N PRO A 9 4.11 -2.04 18.10
CA PRO A 9 3.40 -3.05 18.89
C PRO A 9 1.92 -3.04 18.50
N ILE A 10 1.49 -4.07 17.77
CA ILE A 10 0.13 -4.20 17.26
C ILE A 10 -0.82 -4.42 18.44
N GLN A 11 -1.68 -3.45 18.75
CA GLN A 11 -2.78 -3.64 19.72
C GLN A 11 -3.93 -4.44 19.07
N LEU A 12 -4.81 -5.08 19.85
CA LEU A 12 -5.96 -5.82 19.30
C LEU A 12 -6.84 -4.94 18.38
N THR A 13 -7.03 -3.68 18.76
CA THR A 13 -7.75 -2.69 17.95
C THR A 13 -7.06 -2.35 16.64
N ASP A 14 -5.73 -2.49 16.58
CA ASP A 14 -4.91 -2.24 15.39
C ASP A 14 -5.04 -3.38 14.38
N ALA A 15 -5.12 -4.62 14.88
CA ALA A 15 -5.39 -5.78 14.04
C ALA A 15 -6.76 -5.70 13.34
N ASP A 16 -7.79 -5.26 14.07
CA ASP A 16 -9.14 -5.08 13.52
C ASP A 16 -9.18 -3.95 12.47
N LYS A 17 -8.53 -2.81 12.75
CA LYS A 17 -8.39 -1.70 11.78
C LYS A 17 -7.69 -2.14 10.51
N TRP A 18 -6.58 -2.85 10.65
CA TRP A 18 -5.85 -3.40 9.52
C TRP A 18 -6.72 -4.36 8.68
N ALA A 19 -7.46 -5.25 9.34
CA ALA A 19 -8.32 -6.22 8.66
C ALA A 19 -9.45 -5.53 7.89
N ARG A 20 -10.08 -4.50 8.46
CA ARG A 20 -11.11 -3.70 7.78
C ARG A 20 -10.53 -2.91 6.60
N GLY A 21 -9.37 -2.28 6.76
CA GLY A 21 -8.68 -1.58 5.68
C GLY A 21 -8.32 -2.52 4.51
N LYS A 22 -7.82 -3.72 4.83
CA LYS A 22 -7.58 -4.77 3.83
C LYS A 22 -8.87 -5.20 3.13
N MET A 23 -9.98 -5.32 3.86
CA MET A 23 -11.26 -5.70 3.28
C MET A 23 -11.74 -4.63 2.28
N ILE A 24 -11.63 -3.35 2.62
CA ILE A 24 -11.97 -2.22 1.72
C ILE A 24 -11.12 -2.29 0.44
N TRP A 25 -9.80 -2.49 0.57
CA TRP A 25 -8.90 -2.69 -0.56
C TRP A 25 -9.36 -3.81 -1.52
N GLN A 26 -9.85 -4.92 -0.96
CA GLN A 26 -10.32 -6.08 -1.72
C GLN A 26 -11.69 -5.81 -2.36
N GLN A 27 -12.66 -5.30 -1.60
CA GLN A 27 -14.04 -5.05 -2.05
C GLN A 27 -14.11 -4.02 -3.18
N HIS A 28 -13.23 -3.02 -3.16
CA HIS A 28 -13.15 -1.99 -4.19
C HIS A 28 -12.19 -2.35 -5.34
N ASN A 29 -11.67 -3.58 -5.38
CA ASN A 29 -10.80 -4.09 -6.43
C ASN A 29 -9.56 -3.21 -6.70
N CYS A 30 -9.01 -2.57 -5.66
CA CYS A 30 -7.85 -1.69 -5.80
C CYS A 30 -6.63 -2.42 -6.39
N HIS A 31 -6.46 -3.70 -6.02
CA HIS A 31 -5.40 -4.60 -6.53
C HIS A 31 -5.46 -4.89 -8.02
N THR A 32 -6.60 -4.69 -8.69
CA THR A 32 -6.71 -4.91 -10.15
C THR A 32 -5.91 -3.88 -10.93
N CYS A 33 -5.75 -2.67 -10.37
CA CYS A 33 -4.98 -1.59 -11.00
C CYS A 33 -3.65 -1.34 -10.29
N HIS A 34 -3.62 -1.45 -8.96
CA HIS A 34 -2.46 -1.13 -8.13
C HIS A 34 -1.77 -2.38 -7.59
N GLN A 35 -0.54 -2.18 -7.11
CA GLN A 35 0.27 -3.25 -6.50
C GLN A 35 0.45 -3.04 -5.00
N ILE A 36 0.69 -4.15 -4.30
CA ILE A 36 1.26 -4.22 -2.96
C ILE A 36 2.40 -5.25 -2.99
N TYR A 37 3.57 -4.86 -2.49
CA TYR A 37 4.83 -5.59 -2.57
C TYR A 37 5.16 -6.06 -4.01
N GLY A 38 4.87 -5.24 -5.01
CA GLY A 38 5.05 -5.60 -6.43
C GLY A 38 4.00 -6.56 -7.00
N LEU A 39 2.99 -6.94 -6.23
CA LEU A 39 1.94 -7.88 -6.65
C LEU A 39 0.61 -7.14 -6.88
N GLY A 40 0.02 -7.34 -8.05
CA GLY A 40 -1.26 -6.73 -8.45
C GLY A 40 -1.24 -6.24 -9.89
N GLY A 41 -2.14 -5.31 -10.20
CA GLY A 41 -2.22 -4.65 -11.50
C GLY A 41 -1.10 -3.65 -11.73
N TYR A 42 -0.84 -3.31 -12.99
CA TYR A 42 0.25 -2.40 -13.40
C TYR A 42 -0.26 -1.06 -13.97
N LEU A 43 -1.57 -0.80 -13.87
CA LEU A 43 -2.18 0.43 -14.41
C LEU A 43 -1.95 1.63 -13.49
N GLY A 44 -2.02 1.40 -12.17
CA GLY A 44 -1.71 2.37 -11.14
C GLY A 44 -0.33 2.11 -10.51
N PRO A 45 0.21 3.08 -9.77
CA PRO A 45 1.46 2.89 -9.03
C PRO A 45 1.32 1.81 -7.94
N ASP A 46 2.44 1.18 -7.58
CA ASP A 46 2.56 0.38 -6.37
C ASP A 46 2.33 1.25 -5.12
N LEU A 47 1.50 0.77 -4.21
CA LEU A 47 1.05 1.49 -3.02
C LEU A 47 1.70 1.05 -1.71
N THR A 48 2.64 0.10 -1.76
CA THR A 48 3.36 -0.43 -0.59
C THR A 48 3.94 0.68 0.26
N ASN A 49 4.64 1.64 -0.35
CA ASN A 49 5.30 2.74 0.37
C ASN A 49 4.68 4.10 0.02
N VAL A 50 3.38 4.14 -0.30
CA VAL A 50 2.76 5.39 -0.78
C VAL A 50 2.68 6.46 0.31
N VAL A 51 2.51 6.06 1.57
CA VAL A 51 2.33 7.00 2.70
C VAL A 51 3.63 7.75 2.99
N SER A 52 4.78 7.09 2.92
CA SER A 52 6.10 7.70 3.13
C SER A 52 6.66 8.36 1.87
N ARG A 53 5.95 8.30 0.74
CA ARG A 53 6.41 8.88 -0.52
C ARG A 53 6.33 10.41 -0.48
N PRO A 54 7.43 11.14 -0.77
CA PRO A 54 7.40 12.60 -0.80
C PRO A 54 6.31 13.12 -1.75
N GLY A 55 5.50 14.07 -1.26
CA GLY A 55 4.38 14.66 -2.01
C GLY A 55 3.03 13.96 -1.83
N TYR A 56 2.97 12.82 -1.13
CA TYR A 56 1.73 12.07 -0.90
C TYR A 56 1.26 12.20 0.55
N SER A 57 0.87 13.41 0.95
CA SER A 57 0.27 13.62 2.27
C SER A 57 -1.03 12.82 2.40
N GLU A 58 -1.43 12.50 3.63
CA GLU A 58 -2.68 11.75 3.83
C GLU A 58 -3.91 12.50 3.31
N ALA A 59 -3.95 13.81 3.47
CA ALA A 59 -5.01 14.64 2.89
C ALA A 59 -5.05 14.52 1.36
N TYR A 60 -3.88 14.46 0.71
CA TYR A 60 -3.79 14.23 -0.72
C TYR A 60 -4.26 12.82 -1.12
N LEU A 61 -3.87 11.79 -0.36
CA LEU A 61 -4.33 10.41 -0.57
C LEU A 61 -5.86 10.30 -0.43
N LYS A 62 -6.43 10.85 0.65
CA LYS A 62 -7.89 10.92 0.85
C LYS A 62 -8.56 11.61 -0.33
N GLY A 63 -8.04 12.78 -0.73
CA GLY A 63 -8.56 13.55 -1.86
C GLY A 63 -8.59 12.74 -3.16
N ILE A 64 -7.49 12.09 -3.53
CA ILE A 64 -7.44 11.26 -4.74
C ILE A 64 -8.35 10.05 -4.67
N ILE A 65 -8.45 9.37 -3.51
CA ILE A 65 -9.35 8.22 -3.36
C ILE A 65 -10.80 8.67 -3.51
N GLN A 66 -11.16 9.84 -2.97
CA GLN A 66 -12.53 10.38 -3.05
C GLN A 66 -12.88 10.90 -4.45
N SER A 67 -12.00 11.68 -5.07
CA SER A 67 -12.29 12.32 -6.36
C SER A 67 -11.99 11.43 -7.56
N GLY A 68 -11.09 10.45 -7.40
CA GLY A 68 -10.48 9.74 -8.52
C GLY A 68 -9.47 10.59 -9.27
N VAL A 69 -8.73 9.95 -10.19
CA VAL A 69 -7.79 10.62 -11.10
C VAL A 69 -7.60 9.80 -12.38
N LYS A 70 -7.82 10.43 -13.54
CA LYS A 70 -7.76 9.77 -14.86
C LYS A 70 -8.66 8.53 -14.91
N GLN A 71 -8.07 7.33 -14.98
CA GLN A 71 -8.77 6.04 -15.01
C GLN A 71 -9.13 5.51 -13.62
N MET A 72 -8.54 6.05 -12.55
CA MET A 72 -8.90 5.67 -11.18
C MET A 72 -10.26 6.31 -10.84
N PRO A 73 -11.31 5.52 -10.58
CA PRO A 73 -12.60 6.07 -10.18
C PRO A 73 -12.50 6.72 -8.78
N GLY A 74 -13.41 7.65 -8.50
CA GLY A 74 -13.62 8.14 -7.14
C GLY A 74 -14.43 7.13 -6.31
N PHE A 75 -14.10 7.02 -5.03
CA PHE A 75 -14.76 6.11 -4.09
C PHE A 75 -15.46 6.87 -2.98
N THR A 76 -16.72 6.52 -2.73
CA THR A 76 -17.48 7.04 -1.59
C THR A 76 -17.28 6.12 -0.40
N LEU A 77 -16.34 6.49 0.47
CA LEU A 77 -16.07 5.81 1.74
C LEU A 77 -16.53 6.70 2.90
N SER A 78 -17.03 6.09 3.98
CA SER A 78 -17.20 6.77 5.25
C SER A 78 -15.84 7.21 5.83
N GLU A 79 -15.85 8.17 6.77
CA GLU A 79 -14.61 8.62 7.40
C GLU A 79 -13.85 7.47 8.08
N SER A 80 -14.57 6.56 8.74
CA SER A 80 -13.97 5.38 9.38
C SER A 80 -13.38 4.40 8.36
N GLU A 81 -14.04 4.18 7.23
CA GLU A 81 -13.52 3.29 6.17
C GLU A 81 -12.26 3.89 5.54
N MET A 82 -12.27 5.19 5.27
CA MET A 82 -11.09 5.90 4.75
C MET A 82 -9.92 5.81 5.73
N ASP A 83 -10.16 5.99 7.03
CA ASP A 83 -9.13 5.89 8.05
C ASP A 83 -8.60 4.46 8.21
N ASP A 84 -9.46 3.44 8.16
CA ASP A 84 -9.05 2.03 8.17
C ASP A 84 -8.21 1.68 6.93
N LEU A 85 -8.59 2.15 5.74
CA LEU A 85 -7.84 1.95 4.50
C LEU A 85 -6.46 2.62 4.57
N LEU A 86 -6.37 3.85 5.07
CA LEU A 86 -5.08 4.51 5.27
C LEU A 86 -4.23 3.80 6.32
N TYR A 87 -4.83 3.33 7.41
CA TYR A 87 -4.13 2.54 8.42
C TYR A 87 -3.50 1.29 7.79
N PHE A 88 -4.25 0.58 6.95
CA PHE A 88 -3.73 -0.56 6.19
C PHE A 88 -2.53 -0.17 5.31
N LEU A 89 -2.62 0.93 4.53
CA LEU A 89 -1.50 1.40 3.69
C LEU A 89 -0.26 1.81 4.51
N ARG A 90 -0.44 2.43 5.70
CA ARG A 90 0.67 2.73 6.62
C ARG A 90 1.38 1.47 7.09
N ALA A 91 0.61 0.45 7.47
CA ALA A 91 1.17 -0.82 7.92
C ALA A 91 1.97 -1.53 6.81
N LEU A 92 1.53 -1.43 5.54
CA LEU A 92 2.31 -1.94 4.41
C LEU A 92 3.66 -1.23 4.25
N ASP A 93 3.65 0.09 4.43
CA ASP A 93 4.84 0.94 4.30
C ASP A 93 5.93 0.57 5.34
N GLU A 94 5.49 0.22 6.54
CA GLU A 94 6.39 -0.18 7.62
C GLU A 94 6.96 -1.59 7.47
N THR A 95 6.20 -2.49 6.82
CA THR A 95 6.49 -3.94 6.81
C THR A 95 7.24 -4.41 5.57
N GLY A 96 7.36 -3.59 4.53
CA GLY A 96 8.12 -3.98 3.33
C GLY A 96 8.41 -2.84 2.36
N SER A 97 8.96 -3.20 1.19
CA SER A 97 9.20 -2.24 0.11
C SER A 97 8.74 -2.76 -1.24
N ALA A 98 8.18 -1.85 -2.07
CA ALA A 98 7.69 -2.15 -3.42
C ALA A 98 8.77 -2.70 -4.36
N GLN A 99 10.02 -2.29 -4.18
CA GLN A 99 11.16 -2.78 -4.94
C GLN A 99 12.30 -3.10 -3.99
N PRO A 100 12.61 -4.38 -3.74
CA PRO A 100 13.88 -4.74 -3.11
C PRO A 100 15.00 -4.23 -4.02
N SER A 101 15.86 -3.34 -3.51
CA SER A 101 17.01 -2.78 -4.26
C SER A 101 17.99 -3.84 -4.75
N ASP A 102 17.88 -5.07 -4.23
CA ASP A 102 18.84 -6.14 -4.39
C ASP A 102 18.29 -7.25 -5.32
N TYR A 103 17.46 -6.84 -6.29
CA TYR A 103 16.92 -7.72 -7.33
C TYR A 103 18.05 -8.17 -8.25
N GLN A 104 18.38 -9.46 -8.23
CA GLN A 104 19.23 -10.09 -9.25
C GLN A 104 18.37 -10.98 -10.12
N HIS A 105 18.40 -10.72 -11.43
CA HIS A 105 17.83 -11.60 -12.45
C HIS A 105 18.90 -12.64 -12.77
N ASP A 106 18.57 -13.92 -12.61
CA ASP A 106 19.40 -14.97 -13.20
C ASP A 106 19.10 -15.12 -14.70
N GLY A 107 19.94 -15.88 -15.40
CA GLY A 107 19.79 -16.12 -16.84
C GLY A 107 18.52 -16.88 -17.23
N TRP A 108 17.74 -17.36 -16.26
CA TRP A 108 16.49 -18.08 -16.47
C TRP A 108 15.25 -17.22 -16.22
N GLY A 109 15.45 -15.91 -15.94
CA GLY A 109 14.36 -14.98 -15.64
C GLY A 109 13.74 -15.20 -14.26
N VAL A 110 14.41 -15.94 -13.38
CA VAL A 110 14.00 -16.12 -11.98
C VAL A 110 14.66 -15.04 -11.14
N TYR A 111 13.89 -14.50 -10.21
CA TYR A 111 14.34 -13.44 -9.31
C TYR A 111 14.84 -14.02 -8.01
N SER A 112 16.07 -13.68 -7.65
CA SER A 112 16.69 -14.07 -6.39
C SER A 112 16.91 -12.83 -5.52
N ILE A 113 16.45 -12.88 -4.25
CA ILE A 113 16.74 -11.86 -3.26
C ILE A 113 18.09 -12.21 -2.63
N LYS A 114 19.09 -11.34 -2.77
CA LYS A 114 20.34 -11.47 -1.98
C LYS A 114 20.02 -11.23 -0.51
N LYS A 115 20.28 -12.22 0.34
CA LYS A 115 20.23 -12.10 1.80
C LYS A 115 21.41 -11.30 2.32
#